data_AF-A0A1M3N703-F1
#
_entry.id   AF-A0A1M3N703-F1
#
_cell.length_a   1.000
_cell.length_b   1.000
_cell.length_c   1.000
_cell.angle_alpha   90.00
_cell.angle_beta   90.00
_cell.angle_gamma   90.00
#
_symmetry.space_group_name_H-M   'P 1'
#
loop_
_entity.id
_entity.type
_entity.pdbx_description
1 polymer ?
#
loop_
_entity_poly.entity_id
_entity_poly.type
_entity_poly.pdbx_seq_one_letter_code
_entity_poly.pdbx_strand_id
1 'polypeptide(L)'
;MKCRKTCSSNADPATSCPFGYTCTDTGAESPFCIQNTAVGADGEPLKKKPSGQWGSKCQANLGIENPGCDGEQAFYCYAESPTDADAYCTRYECEADSDCGAGFWCGTVNRTPNAKTAKRKGFGEVQKVCLRRSYCSTCKVDLDCPPILGKTQHCVQDVDGAGFCAPECDGNASCPLEARCADPGIGAKVCYPRAQRCVGDGSLCSPCRADSDCSEGSVCTGGQYTTEKACTKKVDSCADCPKSIESPARDAIGCRSDDANEALPKNHCVGLYKLGKPSAPGQPQPYDIGCWTPDR
;
A
#
# COMPACT_ATOMS: atom_id res chain seq x y z
N MET A 1 31.08 12.47 23.51
CA MET A 1 29.75 12.83 23.00
C MET A 1 29.78 12.78 21.48
N LYS A 2 28.79 12.18 20.82
CA LYS A 2 28.60 12.31 19.37
C LYS A 2 27.57 13.42 19.14
N CYS A 3 27.92 14.48 18.42
CA CYS A 3 26.96 15.50 18.01
C CYS A 3 25.97 14.88 17.01
N ARG A 4 24.67 15.10 17.22
CA ARG A 4 23.60 14.61 16.33
C ARG A 4 22.84 15.81 15.77
N LYS A 5 22.52 15.79 14.48
CA LYS A 5 21.65 16.79 13.85
C LYS A 5 20.21 16.47 14.26
N THR A 6 19.55 17.37 14.99
CA THR A 6 18.12 17.26 15.28
C THR A 6 17.29 17.48 14.02
N CYS A 7 16.08 16.97 14.02
CA CYS A 7 15.15 17.09 12.90
C CYS A 7 13.71 17.00 13.40
N SER A 8 12.76 17.40 12.57
CA SER A 8 11.33 17.34 12.90
C SER A 8 10.44 16.91 11.74
N SER A 9 11.03 16.51 10.61
CA SER A 9 10.29 16.08 9.43
C SER A 9 11.09 15.11 8.58
N ASN A 10 10.39 14.19 7.92
CA ASN A 10 10.91 13.38 6.81
C ASN A 10 10.52 13.92 5.43
N ALA A 11 9.79 15.04 5.36
CA ALA A 11 9.28 15.61 4.12
C ALA A 11 9.73 17.05 3.85
N ASP A 12 9.90 17.87 4.89
CA ASP A 12 10.26 19.28 4.75
C ASP A 12 11.79 19.42 4.60
N PRO A 13 12.31 19.93 3.46
CA PRO A 13 13.74 20.12 3.24
C PRO A 13 14.44 21.00 4.28
N ALA A 14 13.71 21.93 4.94
CA ALA A 14 14.28 22.83 5.94
C ALA A 14 14.54 22.14 7.29
N THR A 15 13.68 21.19 7.67
CA THR A 15 13.71 20.51 8.96
C THR A 15 14.06 19.02 8.87
N SER A 16 14.32 18.52 7.66
CA SER A 16 14.68 17.13 7.41
C SER A 16 16.18 16.87 7.45
N CYS A 17 16.48 15.57 7.39
CA CYS A 17 17.82 15.05 7.36
C CYS A 17 18.45 15.17 5.96
N PRO A 18 19.80 15.31 5.88
CA PRO A 18 20.48 15.27 4.60
C PRO A 18 20.26 13.93 3.88
N PHE A 19 20.53 13.88 2.58
CA PHE A 19 20.44 12.65 1.81
C PHE A 19 21.25 11.51 2.46
N GLY A 20 20.69 10.31 2.47
CA GLY A 20 21.26 9.14 3.15
C GLY A 20 21.00 9.10 4.66
N TYR A 21 20.15 9.99 5.18
CA TYR A 21 19.71 10.00 6.57
C TYR A 21 18.19 10.15 6.65
N THR A 22 17.60 9.58 7.70
CA THR A 22 16.17 9.64 8.01
C THR A 22 15.99 10.27 9.38
N CYS A 23 14.96 11.11 9.53
CA CYS A 23 14.59 11.64 10.82
C CYS A 23 13.86 10.56 11.61
N THR A 24 14.38 10.22 12.78
CA THR A 24 13.85 9.12 13.59
C THR A 24 13.62 9.57 15.02
N ASP A 25 12.44 9.24 15.54
CA ASP A 25 12.17 9.32 16.97
C ASP A 25 12.68 8.05 17.65
N THR A 26 13.56 8.22 18.63
CA THR A 26 14.15 7.13 19.42
C THR A 26 13.77 7.21 20.90
N GLY A 27 12.79 8.04 21.25
CA GLY A 27 12.45 8.37 22.64
C GLY A 27 13.43 9.34 23.30
N ALA A 28 14.31 9.98 22.52
CA ALA A 28 15.14 11.08 23.01
C ALA A 28 14.30 12.36 23.15
N GLU A 29 14.86 13.39 23.80
CA GLU A 29 14.19 14.70 23.95
C GLU A 29 13.77 15.34 22.61
N SER A 30 14.49 15.01 21.53
CA SER A 30 14.12 15.42 20.17
C SER A 30 14.55 14.37 19.15
N PRO A 31 13.76 14.16 18.08
CA PRO A 31 14.17 13.35 16.94
C PRO A 31 15.47 13.86 16.33
N PHE A 32 16.25 12.95 15.77
CA PHE A 32 17.52 13.28 15.12
C PHE A 32 17.78 12.39 13.92
N CYS A 33 18.73 12.82 13.10
CA CYS A 33 19.09 12.14 11.87
C CYS A 33 19.88 10.87 12.14
N ILE A 34 19.35 9.75 11.65
CA ILE A 34 20.01 8.44 11.63
C ILE A 34 20.39 8.12 10.20
N GLN A 35 21.62 7.63 9.99
CA GLN A 35 22.09 7.25 8.67
C GLN A 35 21.32 6.02 8.18
N ASN A 36 20.91 6.05 6.92
CA ASN A 36 20.27 4.92 6.26
C ASN A 36 21.33 3.85 5.98
N THR A 37 20.92 2.58 6.02
CA THR A 37 21.77 1.41 5.73
C THR A 37 21.84 1.09 4.23
N ALA A 38 21.13 1.87 3.41
CA ALA A 38 21.12 1.76 1.96
C ALA A 38 22.52 1.96 1.34
N VAL A 39 23.03 0.94 0.65
CA VAL A 39 24.27 0.99 -0.14
C VAL A 39 24.01 0.72 -1.63
N GLY A 40 24.84 1.26 -2.52
CA GLY A 40 24.77 1.03 -3.97
C GLY A 40 25.09 -0.42 -4.37
N ALA A 41 25.04 -0.70 -5.68
CA ALA A 41 25.37 -2.03 -6.20
C ALA A 41 26.85 -2.43 -5.97
N ASP A 42 27.70 -1.43 -5.78
CA ASP A 42 29.12 -1.54 -5.42
C ASP A 42 29.36 -1.71 -3.90
N GLY A 43 28.30 -1.68 -3.08
CA GLY A 43 28.39 -1.74 -1.62
C GLY A 43 28.76 -0.41 -0.96
N GLU A 44 28.92 0.67 -1.73
CA GLU A 44 29.27 1.99 -1.20
C GLU A 44 28.02 2.77 -0.76
N PRO A 45 28.15 3.74 0.18
CA PRO A 45 27.05 4.63 0.53
C PRO A 45 26.48 5.36 -0.69
N LEU A 46 25.15 5.51 -0.72
CA LEU A 46 24.49 6.21 -1.81
C LEU A 46 25.00 7.65 -1.96
N LYS A 47 25.32 8.04 -3.18
CA LYS A 47 25.67 9.40 -3.61
C LYS A 47 24.41 10.08 -4.15
N LYS A 48 24.06 11.25 -3.61
CA LYS A 48 22.91 12.01 -4.06
C LYS A 48 23.06 12.38 -5.56
N LYS A 49 22.05 12.07 -6.37
CA LYS A 49 21.92 12.56 -7.75
C LYS A 49 20.75 13.55 -7.88
N PRO A 50 20.73 14.42 -8.91
CA PRO A 50 19.62 15.36 -9.14
C PRO A 50 18.27 14.67 -9.43
N SER A 51 18.29 13.45 -9.98
CA SER A 51 17.12 12.65 -10.33
C SER A 51 17.45 11.15 -10.34
N GLY A 52 16.42 10.33 -10.51
CA GLY A 52 16.53 8.87 -10.65
C GLY A 52 16.60 8.09 -9.33
N GLN A 53 16.51 8.79 -8.20
CA GLN A 53 16.54 8.20 -6.85
C GLN A 53 15.17 8.30 -6.18
N TRP A 54 15.09 8.03 -4.88
CA TRP A 54 13.88 8.01 -4.04
C TRP A 54 12.75 8.92 -4.53
N GLY A 55 11.69 8.33 -5.07
CA GLY A 55 10.47 9.04 -5.46
C GLY A 55 10.55 9.83 -6.79
N SER A 56 11.68 9.80 -7.49
CA SER A 56 11.78 10.36 -8.84
C SER A 56 10.80 9.65 -9.76
N LYS A 57 10.03 10.40 -10.56
CA LYS A 57 9.08 9.78 -11.49
C LYS A 57 9.81 8.90 -12.51
N CYS A 58 9.23 7.74 -12.82
CA CYS A 58 9.68 6.87 -13.91
C CYS A 58 8.51 6.54 -14.85
N GLN A 59 8.81 6.19 -16.09
CA GLN A 59 7.78 5.80 -17.07
C GLN A 59 7.49 4.31 -16.96
N ALA A 60 6.40 3.92 -16.28
CA ALA A 60 6.09 2.51 -16.00
C ALA A 60 6.17 1.59 -17.22
N ASN A 61 5.73 2.05 -18.39
CA ASN A 61 5.73 1.30 -19.65
C ASN A 61 7.14 0.93 -20.17
N LEU A 62 8.21 1.52 -19.62
CA LEU A 62 9.60 1.12 -19.90
C LEU A 62 10.09 -0.01 -18.99
N GLY A 63 9.26 -0.52 -18.08
CA GLY A 63 9.57 -1.63 -17.19
C GLY A 63 10.36 -1.25 -15.94
N ILE A 64 10.82 -2.28 -15.21
CA ILE A 64 11.53 -2.16 -13.92
C ILE A 64 12.92 -1.53 -14.12
N GLU A 65 13.67 -2.01 -15.11
CA GLU A 65 14.96 -1.44 -15.54
C GLU A 65 14.73 -0.19 -16.37
N ASN A 66 14.34 0.88 -15.68
CA ASN A 66 13.92 2.13 -16.30
C ASN A 66 15.09 3.10 -16.45
N PRO A 67 15.33 3.67 -17.64
CA PRO A 67 16.41 4.66 -17.83
C PRO A 67 16.19 5.95 -17.04
N GLY A 68 14.96 6.22 -16.57
CA GLY A 68 14.67 7.32 -15.66
C GLY A 68 15.18 7.09 -14.23
N CYS A 69 15.62 5.89 -13.88
CA CYS A 69 16.11 5.53 -12.55
C CYS A 69 17.63 5.33 -12.51
N ASP A 70 18.22 5.57 -11.34
CA ASP A 70 19.65 5.46 -11.07
C ASP A 70 20.08 3.99 -10.86
N GLY A 71 20.12 3.23 -11.96
CA GLY A 71 20.48 1.81 -11.93
C GLY A 71 21.88 1.54 -11.38
N GLU A 72 22.82 2.49 -11.53
CA GLU A 72 24.18 2.39 -10.95
C GLU A 72 24.15 2.27 -9.42
N GLN A 73 23.15 2.87 -8.78
CA GLN A 73 22.96 2.83 -7.32
C GLN A 73 21.77 1.95 -6.92
N ALA A 74 21.42 0.98 -7.77
CA ALA A 74 20.37 0.00 -7.56
C ALA A 74 18.96 0.62 -7.35
N PHE A 75 18.67 1.72 -8.05
CA PHE A 75 17.32 2.24 -8.17
C PHE A 75 16.62 1.72 -9.42
N TYR A 76 15.39 1.28 -9.25
CA TYR A 76 14.54 0.71 -10.28
C TYR A 76 13.15 1.32 -10.20
N CYS A 77 12.39 1.23 -11.30
CA CYS A 77 11.03 1.72 -11.34
C CYS A 77 10.09 0.77 -10.61
N TYR A 78 9.35 1.29 -9.65
CA TYR A 78 8.22 0.62 -9.02
C TYR A 78 6.91 1.17 -9.59
N ALA A 79 5.99 0.26 -9.88
CA ALA A 79 4.67 0.52 -10.42
C ALA A 79 3.79 -0.72 -10.20
N GLU A 80 2.48 -0.54 -10.00
CA GLU A 80 1.53 -1.66 -9.91
C GLU A 80 1.09 -2.17 -11.30
N SER A 81 1.35 -1.40 -12.36
CA SER A 81 1.09 -1.81 -13.74
C SER A 81 1.97 -1.04 -14.74
N PRO A 82 2.07 -1.47 -16.01
CA PRO A 82 2.76 -0.71 -17.06
C PRO A 82 2.13 0.66 -17.40
N THR A 83 0.92 0.92 -16.91
CA THR A 83 0.19 2.18 -17.11
C THR A 83 0.05 3.00 -15.83
N ASP A 84 0.76 2.61 -14.78
CA ASP A 84 0.74 3.31 -13.50
C ASP A 84 1.33 4.73 -13.65
N ALA A 85 0.49 5.73 -13.48
CA ALA A 85 0.89 7.14 -13.58
C ALA A 85 1.67 7.63 -12.37
N ASP A 86 1.60 6.90 -11.26
CA ASP A 86 2.27 7.22 -10.00
C ASP A 86 3.60 6.48 -9.85
N ALA A 87 4.08 5.81 -10.90
CA ALA A 87 5.33 5.06 -10.90
C ALA A 87 6.55 5.92 -10.51
N TYR A 88 7.41 5.36 -9.67
CA TYR A 88 8.56 6.07 -9.12
C TYR A 88 9.81 5.18 -8.96
N CYS A 89 10.98 5.82 -8.95
CA CYS A 89 12.25 5.18 -8.69
C CYS A 89 12.42 4.88 -7.21
N THR A 90 12.73 3.63 -6.90
CA THR A 90 12.97 3.14 -5.55
C THR A 90 13.90 1.94 -5.57
N ARG A 91 14.15 1.35 -4.40
CA ARG A 91 14.98 0.17 -4.23
C ARG A 91 14.14 -1.06 -3.90
N TYR A 92 14.62 -2.20 -4.36
CA TYR A 92 14.06 -3.54 -4.10
C TYR A 92 14.98 -4.26 -3.11
N GLU A 93 14.49 -5.37 -2.56
CA GLU A 93 15.21 -6.24 -1.62
C GLU A 93 15.68 -5.50 -0.35
N CYS A 94 14.86 -4.57 0.17
CA CYS A 94 15.07 -4.02 1.50
C CYS A 94 14.80 -5.08 2.58
N GLU A 95 15.47 -4.98 3.71
CA GLU A 95 15.23 -5.84 4.88
C GLU A 95 14.51 -5.08 6.00
N ALA A 96 14.80 -3.78 6.13
CA ALA A 96 14.21 -2.89 7.13
C ALA A 96 13.95 -1.48 6.58
N ASP A 97 13.15 -0.69 7.30
CA ASP A 97 12.87 0.70 6.95
C ASP A 97 14.14 1.56 6.85
N SER A 98 15.21 1.21 7.57
CA SER A 98 16.51 1.90 7.51
C SER A 98 17.22 1.74 6.16
N ASP A 99 16.86 0.74 5.36
CA ASP A 99 17.39 0.54 4.00
C ASP A 99 16.72 1.49 2.98
N CYS A 100 15.67 2.19 3.41
CA CYS A 100 14.86 3.06 2.57
C CYS A 100 15.18 4.54 2.81
N GLY A 101 14.88 5.38 1.81
CA GLY A 101 14.97 6.83 1.94
C GLY A 101 13.96 7.41 2.94
N ALA A 102 14.17 8.65 3.38
CA ALA A 102 13.20 9.37 4.20
C ALA A 102 11.81 9.39 3.51
N GLY A 103 10.76 9.07 4.28
CA GLY A 103 9.39 8.96 3.76
C GLY A 103 9.08 7.64 3.04
N PHE A 104 9.99 6.68 3.05
CA PHE A 104 9.78 5.32 2.55
C PHE A 104 9.81 4.30 3.71
N TRP A 105 9.31 3.10 3.44
CA TRP A 105 9.33 1.96 4.37
C TRP A 105 9.55 0.67 3.60
N CYS A 106 10.05 -0.37 4.27
CA CYS A 106 10.31 -1.64 3.64
C CYS A 106 9.03 -2.49 3.57
N GLY A 107 8.30 -2.35 2.47
CA GLY A 107 7.05 -3.04 2.22
C GLY A 107 7.20 -4.36 1.48
N THR A 108 6.24 -5.24 1.68
CA THR A 108 6.07 -6.45 0.86
C THR A 108 5.04 -6.16 -0.22
N VAL A 109 5.36 -6.51 -1.46
CA VAL A 109 4.44 -6.42 -2.61
C VAL A 109 4.48 -7.70 -3.42
N ASN A 110 3.42 -7.95 -4.19
CA ASN A 110 3.44 -9.03 -5.17
C ASN A 110 4.48 -8.75 -6.27
N ARG A 111 5.17 -9.78 -6.75
CA ARG A 111 6.10 -9.67 -7.89
C ARG A 111 5.38 -9.28 -9.18
N THR A 112 4.13 -9.71 -9.34
CA THR A 112 3.24 -9.29 -10.42
C THR A 112 1.83 -9.01 -9.89
N PRO A 113 1.09 -8.04 -10.45
CA PRO A 113 1.48 -7.15 -11.55
C PRO A 113 2.57 -6.14 -11.15
N ASN A 114 3.25 -5.57 -12.14
CA ASN A 114 4.34 -4.62 -11.95
C ASN A 114 4.54 -3.72 -13.19
N ALA A 115 5.56 -2.85 -13.18
CA ALA A 115 5.92 -1.99 -14.32
C ALA A 115 6.04 -2.71 -15.68
N LYS A 116 6.44 -4.00 -15.69
CA LYS A 116 6.61 -4.79 -16.92
C LYS A 116 5.36 -5.59 -17.30
N THR A 117 4.51 -5.97 -16.36
CA THR A 117 3.41 -6.91 -16.59
C THR A 117 2.17 -6.48 -15.84
N ALA A 118 1.11 -6.12 -16.57
CA ALA A 118 -0.19 -5.75 -15.99
C ALA A 118 -0.94 -6.95 -15.36
N LYS A 119 -0.57 -8.16 -15.76
CA LYS A 119 -1.21 -9.42 -15.38
C LYS A 119 -0.43 -10.12 -14.29
N ARG A 120 -1.11 -10.86 -13.42
CA ARG A 120 -0.45 -11.81 -12.52
C ARG A 120 0.11 -12.99 -13.33
N LYS A 121 1.37 -13.35 -13.09
CA LYS A 121 2.03 -14.53 -13.67
C LYS A 121 2.28 -15.63 -12.63
N GLY A 122 2.22 -15.28 -11.36
CA GLY A 122 2.35 -16.19 -10.22
C GLY A 122 1.56 -15.63 -9.04
N PHE A 123 1.14 -16.51 -8.14
CA PHE A 123 0.37 -16.18 -6.93
C PHE A 123 1.20 -16.53 -5.70
N GLY A 124 1.16 -15.66 -4.68
CA GLY A 124 2.01 -15.82 -3.48
C GLY A 124 3.49 -15.44 -3.70
N GLU A 125 3.88 -15.10 -4.93
CA GLU A 125 5.22 -14.59 -5.21
C GLU A 125 5.32 -13.12 -4.79
N VAL A 126 6.03 -12.86 -3.70
CA VAL A 126 6.25 -11.52 -3.16
C VAL A 126 7.71 -11.10 -3.24
N GLN A 127 7.95 -9.80 -3.07
CA GLN A 127 9.28 -9.21 -2.96
C GLN A 127 9.22 -8.00 -2.02
N LYS A 128 10.39 -7.63 -1.49
CA LYS A 128 10.53 -6.44 -0.65
C LYS A 128 10.87 -5.23 -1.50
N VAL A 129 10.23 -4.11 -1.22
CA VAL A 129 10.42 -2.85 -1.95
C VAL A 129 10.35 -1.70 -0.95
N CYS A 130 11.19 -0.69 -1.12
CA CYS A 130 11.03 0.56 -0.43
C CYS A 130 9.80 1.30 -1.00
N LEU A 131 8.69 1.21 -0.29
CA LEU A 131 7.43 1.83 -0.67
C LEU A 131 7.35 3.24 -0.09
N ARG A 132 6.83 4.19 -0.87
CA ARG A 132 6.52 5.51 -0.34
C ARG A 132 5.45 5.35 0.73
N ARG A 133 5.62 6.00 1.88
CA ARG A 133 4.60 5.99 2.93
C ARG A 133 3.36 6.74 2.48
N SER A 134 2.23 6.09 2.64
CA SER A 134 0.89 6.55 2.26
C SER A 134 -0.18 5.97 3.18
N TYR A 135 -1.44 6.24 2.88
CA TYR A 135 -2.57 5.65 3.59
C TYR A 135 -2.36 4.14 3.78
N CYS A 136 -2.53 3.67 5.01
CA CYS A 136 -2.30 2.29 5.39
C CYS A 136 -0.85 1.77 5.29
N SER A 137 0.15 2.64 5.14
CA SER A 137 1.56 2.27 5.41
C SER A 137 1.77 2.08 6.90
N THR A 138 2.68 1.18 7.32
CA THR A 138 3.02 1.03 8.74
C THR A 138 3.61 2.32 9.29
N CYS A 139 3.55 2.54 10.60
CA CYS A 139 4.24 3.63 11.28
C CYS A 139 4.36 3.31 12.78
N LYS A 140 5.22 4.06 13.47
CA LYS A 140 5.36 4.05 14.93
C LYS A 140 5.03 5.42 15.53
N VAL A 141 5.32 6.49 14.80
CA VAL A 141 5.10 7.88 15.21
C VAL A 141 4.68 8.75 14.02
N ASP A 142 4.11 9.92 14.26
CA ASP A 142 3.68 10.85 13.19
C ASP A 142 4.81 11.26 12.25
N LEU A 143 6.05 11.27 12.75
CA LEU A 143 7.24 11.55 11.95
C LEU A 143 7.45 10.54 10.82
N ASP A 144 6.92 9.33 10.95
CA ASP A 144 6.92 8.33 9.89
C ASP A 144 5.90 8.66 8.80
N CYS A 145 4.90 9.51 9.04
CA CYS A 145 3.80 9.75 8.11
C CYS A 145 3.95 11.11 7.40
N PRO A 146 4.83 11.24 6.39
CA PRO A 146 5.02 12.50 5.69
C PRO A 146 3.73 12.96 5.00
N PRO A 147 3.48 14.27 4.86
CA PRO A 147 2.29 14.76 4.18
C PRO A 147 2.12 14.20 2.75
N ILE A 148 0.87 13.92 2.35
CA ILE A 148 0.51 13.51 0.99
C ILE A 148 -0.34 14.57 0.34
N LEU A 149 0.09 15.05 -0.83
CA LEU A 149 -0.60 16.09 -1.60
C LEU A 149 -0.91 17.33 -0.74
N GLY A 150 0.02 17.70 0.15
CA GLY A 150 -0.12 18.82 1.08
C GLY A 150 -1.00 18.54 2.31
N LYS A 151 -1.60 17.35 2.42
CA LYS A 151 -2.37 16.96 3.61
C LYS A 151 -1.47 16.28 4.64
N THR A 152 -1.54 16.75 5.88
CA THR A 152 -0.91 16.11 7.03
C THR A 152 -1.40 14.66 7.16
N GLN A 153 -0.51 13.77 7.56
CA GLN A 153 -0.85 12.41 7.95
C GLN A 153 -0.43 12.19 9.40
N HIS A 154 -1.15 11.30 10.08
CA HIS A 154 -0.88 10.90 11.45
C HIS A 154 -0.63 9.41 11.52
N CYS A 155 0.21 8.99 12.47
CA CYS A 155 0.35 7.60 12.84
C CYS A 155 -0.73 7.23 13.86
N VAL A 156 -1.75 6.51 13.39
CA VAL A 156 -2.89 6.10 14.20
C VAL A 156 -2.88 4.59 14.42
N GLN A 157 -3.48 4.14 15.51
CA GLN A 157 -3.58 2.71 15.80
C GLN A 157 -4.87 2.13 15.20
N ASP A 158 -4.76 0.95 14.60
CA ASP A 158 -5.90 0.14 14.24
C ASP A 158 -6.53 -0.56 15.47
N VAL A 159 -7.60 -1.32 15.26
CA VAL A 159 -8.29 -2.05 16.34
C VAL A 159 -7.40 -3.07 17.05
N ASP A 160 -6.31 -3.51 16.40
CA ASP A 160 -5.36 -4.49 16.92
C ASP A 160 -4.10 -3.80 17.53
N GLY A 161 -4.08 -2.47 17.56
CA GLY A 161 -3.00 -1.64 18.11
C GLY A 161 -1.84 -1.40 17.15
N ALA A 162 -1.91 -1.88 15.91
CA ALA A 162 -0.86 -1.66 14.92
C ALA A 162 -0.94 -0.24 14.34
N GLY A 163 0.21 0.44 14.27
CA GLY A 163 0.30 1.79 13.74
C GLY A 163 0.21 1.82 12.21
N PHE A 164 -0.62 2.72 11.67
CA PHE A 164 -0.69 3.02 10.25
C PHE A 164 -0.82 4.51 9.96
N CYS A 165 -0.28 4.94 8.82
CA CYS A 165 -0.42 6.32 8.36
C CYS A 165 -1.84 6.58 7.84
N ALA A 166 -2.45 7.65 8.34
CA ALA A 166 -3.78 8.09 7.92
C ALA A 166 -3.76 9.60 7.61
N PRO A 167 -4.16 10.03 6.39
CA PRO A 167 -4.29 11.44 6.07
C PRO A 167 -5.46 12.09 6.80
N GLU A 168 -5.30 13.37 7.16
CA GLU A 168 -6.38 14.19 7.68
C GLU A 168 -7.54 14.33 6.67
N CYS A 169 -8.75 14.48 7.19
CA CYS A 169 -9.96 14.58 6.39
C CYS A 169 -10.99 15.56 6.97
N ASP A 170 -11.73 16.20 6.06
CA ASP A 170 -12.85 17.08 6.42
C ASP A 170 -14.21 16.35 6.32
N GLY A 171 -14.24 15.19 5.67
CA GLY A 171 -15.42 14.35 5.52
C GLY A 171 -15.11 13.08 4.71
N ASN A 172 -16.10 12.18 4.58
CA ASN A 172 -15.91 10.90 3.89
C ASN A 172 -15.47 11.05 2.43
N ALA A 173 -15.89 12.14 1.76
CA ALA A 173 -15.50 12.42 0.38
C ALA A 173 -14.00 12.75 0.22
N SER A 174 -13.32 13.12 1.31
CA SER A 174 -11.88 13.39 1.33
C SER A 174 -11.03 12.13 1.45
N CYS A 175 -11.66 10.97 1.65
CA CYS A 175 -11.02 9.69 1.91
C CYS A 175 -11.17 8.71 0.75
N PRO A 176 -10.27 7.71 0.66
CA PRO A 176 -10.51 6.51 -0.14
C PRO A 176 -11.85 5.86 0.23
N LEU A 177 -12.46 5.12 -0.69
CA LEU A 177 -13.83 4.61 -0.54
C LEU A 177 -13.97 3.57 0.57
N GLU A 178 -12.93 2.77 0.73
CA GLU A 178 -12.71 1.79 1.79
C GLU A 178 -12.43 2.43 3.15
N ALA A 179 -12.32 3.76 3.21
CA ALA A 179 -12.12 4.51 4.43
C ALA A 179 -13.34 5.40 4.76
N ARG A 180 -13.37 5.87 6.00
CA ARG A 180 -14.31 6.89 6.47
C ARG A 180 -13.53 7.96 7.23
N CYS A 181 -14.05 9.17 7.21
CA CYS A 181 -13.48 10.24 8.01
C CYS A 181 -13.93 10.08 9.47
N ALA A 182 -12.99 9.79 10.36
CA ALA A 182 -13.26 9.51 11.77
C ALA A 182 -12.20 10.15 12.66
N ASP A 183 -12.56 10.45 13.91
CA ASP A 183 -11.62 10.86 14.95
C ASP A 183 -11.25 9.62 15.78
N PRO A 184 -10.02 9.11 15.68
CA PRO A 184 -9.58 7.95 16.46
C PRO A 184 -9.08 8.34 17.86
N GLY A 185 -9.33 9.57 18.33
CA GLY A 185 -8.94 10.05 19.65
C GLY A 185 -7.59 10.78 19.69
N ILE A 186 -7.07 11.20 18.53
CA ILE A 186 -5.82 11.97 18.42
C ILE A 186 -6.04 13.48 18.31
N GLY A 187 -7.29 13.94 18.38
CA GLY A 187 -7.66 15.35 18.25
C GLY A 187 -7.74 15.86 16.80
N ALA A 188 -7.55 14.97 15.82
CA ALA A 188 -7.71 15.23 14.40
C ALA A 188 -8.57 14.14 13.75
N LYS A 189 -9.38 14.51 12.76
CA LYS A 189 -10.11 13.55 11.94
C LYS A 189 -9.21 13.04 10.83
N VAL A 190 -9.16 11.74 10.65
CA VAL A 190 -8.34 11.06 9.63
C VAL A 190 -9.17 10.06 8.84
N CYS A 191 -8.66 9.68 7.67
CA CYS A 191 -9.21 8.58 6.90
C CYS A 191 -8.91 7.25 7.60
N TYR A 192 -9.88 6.73 8.32
CA TYR A 192 -9.78 5.48 9.06
C TYR A 192 -10.39 4.33 8.25
N PRO A 193 -9.72 3.17 8.12
CA PRO A 193 -10.23 2.04 7.35
C PRO A 193 -11.60 1.58 7.86
N ARG A 194 -12.53 1.29 6.96
CA ARG A 194 -13.84 0.70 7.33
C ARG A 194 -13.70 -0.71 7.89
N ALA A 195 -12.67 -1.43 7.44
CA ALA A 195 -12.23 -2.70 8.02
C ALA A 195 -11.65 -2.58 9.43
N GLN A 196 -11.48 -1.35 9.93
CA GLN A 196 -10.85 -1.00 11.19
C GLN A 196 -9.37 -1.37 11.32
N ARG A 197 -8.77 -1.91 10.26
CA ARG A 197 -7.36 -2.32 10.13
C ARG A 197 -6.90 -2.22 8.68
N CYS A 198 -5.59 -2.15 8.48
CA CYS A 198 -4.98 -2.08 7.15
C CYS A 198 -4.50 -3.44 6.63
N VAL A 199 -4.19 -4.37 7.54
CA VAL A 199 -3.87 -5.77 7.26
C VAL A 199 -4.63 -6.59 8.28
N GLY A 200 -5.39 -7.60 7.85
CA GLY A 200 -6.13 -8.48 8.76
C GLY A 200 -5.50 -9.86 8.91
N ASP A 201 -6.34 -10.83 9.25
CA ASP A 201 -5.94 -12.21 9.58
C ASP A 201 -5.72 -13.12 8.35
N GLY A 202 -5.88 -12.58 7.14
CA GLY A 202 -5.74 -13.31 5.88
C GLY A 202 -6.94 -14.17 5.49
N SER A 203 -8.04 -14.09 6.23
CA SER A 203 -9.32 -14.73 5.87
C SER A 203 -10.01 -14.02 4.70
N LEU A 204 -11.08 -14.61 4.16
CA LEU A 204 -11.89 -13.95 3.13
C LEU A 204 -12.32 -12.58 3.65
N CYS A 205 -11.93 -11.52 2.94
CA CYS A 205 -12.16 -10.12 3.30
C CYS A 205 -11.36 -9.48 4.38
N SER A 206 -10.35 -10.18 4.88
CA SER A 206 -9.24 -9.50 5.52
C SER A 206 -8.64 -8.45 4.57
N PRO A 207 -8.46 -7.18 4.97
CA PRO A 207 -7.67 -6.24 4.18
C PRO A 207 -6.23 -6.75 4.06
N CYS A 208 -5.56 -6.42 2.97
CA CYS A 208 -4.23 -6.91 2.66
C CYS A 208 -3.46 -5.91 1.79
N ARG A 209 -2.13 -6.01 1.78
CA ARG A 209 -1.23 -5.26 0.91
C ARG A 209 -0.62 -6.15 -0.16
N ALA A 210 -0.32 -7.41 0.19
CA ALA A 210 0.23 -8.41 -0.71
C ALA A 210 -0.35 -9.80 -0.44
N ASP A 211 -0.10 -10.76 -1.32
CA ASP A 211 -0.58 -12.13 -1.18
C ASP A 211 -0.07 -12.80 0.10
N SER A 212 1.10 -12.39 0.61
CA SER A 212 1.66 -12.86 1.88
C SER A 212 0.83 -12.49 3.10
N ASP A 213 -0.08 -11.54 2.98
CA ASP A 213 -1.01 -11.15 4.06
C ASP A 213 -2.26 -12.04 4.08
N CYS A 214 -2.38 -12.96 3.11
CA CYS A 214 -3.52 -13.85 2.97
C CYS A 214 -3.17 -15.28 3.39
N SER A 215 -4.21 -16.04 3.74
CA SER A 215 -4.10 -17.47 4.03
C SER A 215 -3.50 -18.26 2.86
N GLU A 216 -2.94 -19.45 3.14
CA GLU A 216 -2.28 -20.28 2.14
C GLU A 216 -3.18 -20.54 0.92
N GLY A 217 -2.63 -20.28 -0.27
CA GLY A 217 -3.33 -20.44 -1.54
C GLY A 217 -4.34 -19.34 -1.86
N SER A 218 -4.62 -18.42 -0.93
CA SER A 218 -5.40 -17.22 -1.17
C SER A 218 -4.54 -16.11 -1.72
N VAL A 219 -5.19 -15.10 -2.31
CA VAL A 219 -4.54 -13.96 -2.96
C VAL A 219 -5.12 -12.65 -2.48
N CYS A 220 -4.30 -11.61 -2.43
CA CYS A 220 -4.70 -10.25 -2.09
C CYS A 220 -5.14 -9.53 -3.36
N THR A 221 -6.42 -9.21 -3.53
CA THR A 221 -6.94 -8.64 -4.79
C THR A 221 -7.72 -7.36 -4.54
N GLY A 222 -7.94 -6.56 -5.58
CA GLY A 222 -8.73 -5.34 -5.52
C GLY A 222 -9.68 -5.20 -6.71
N GLY A 223 -10.72 -4.39 -6.53
CA GLY A 223 -11.67 -4.03 -7.59
C GLY A 223 -11.12 -3.00 -8.57
N GLN A 224 -11.83 -2.78 -9.67
CA GLN A 224 -11.44 -1.78 -10.67
C GLN A 224 -11.83 -0.35 -10.27
N TYR A 225 -12.86 -0.20 -9.43
CA TYR A 225 -13.44 1.10 -9.08
C TYR A 225 -13.22 1.49 -7.61
N THR A 226 -12.35 0.76 -6.92
CA THR A 226 -11.96 0.98 -5.53
C THR A 226 -10.45 0.77 -5.36
N THR A 227 -9.86 1.46 -4.40
CA THR A 227 -8.47 1.23 -3.97
C THR A 227 -8.38 0.13 -2.91
N GLU A 228 -9.52 -0.41 -2.48
CA GLU A 228 -9.60 -1.52 -1.55
C GLU A 228 -8.87 -2.76 -2.08
N LYS A 229 -8.01 -3.34 -1.23
CA LYS A 229 -7.45 -4.67 -1.43
C LYS A 229 -7.87 -5.58 -0.28
N ALA A 230 -8.29 -6.78 -0.61
CA ALA A 230 -8.74 -7.77 0.36
C ALA A 230 -8.37 -9.19 -0.05
N CYS A 231 -8.20 -10.03 0.95
CA CYS A 231 -7.90 -11.44 0.77
C CYS A 231 -9.11 -12.19 0.23
N THR A 232 -8.81 -13.06 -0.70
CA THR A 232 -9.74 -14.07 -1.23
C THR A 232 -9.72 -15.32 -0.36
N LYS A 233 -10.53 -16.30 -0.72
CA LYS A 233 -10.43 -17.66 -0.17
C LYS A 233 -10.41 -18.67 -1.29
N LYS A 234 -9.33 -19.44 -1.39
CA LYS A 234 -9.27 -20.60 -2.28
C LYS A 234 -10.26 -21.67 -1.82
N VAL A 235 -10.96 -22.26 -2.78
CA VAL A 235 -11.90 -23.38 -2.58
C VAL A 235 -11.67 -24.45 -3.65
N ASP A 236 -12.19 -25.65 -3.42
CA ASP A 236 -12.15 -26.72 -4.42
C ASP A 236 -13.27 -26.51 -5.45
N SER A 237 -14.44 -26.08 -4.99
CA SER A 237 -15.59 -25.73 -5.80
C SER A 237 -16.20 -24.41 -5.37
N CYS A 238 -16.75 -23.67 -6.33
CA CYS A 238 -17.50 -22.45 -6.03
C CYS A 238 -18.73 -22.66 -5.14
N ALA A 239 -19.23 -23.88 -5.05
CA ALA A 239 -20.28 -24.24 -4.09
C ALA A 239 -19.82 -24.15 -2.63
N ASP A 240 -18.51 -24.20 -2.38
CA ASP A 240 -17.92 -24.17 -1.04
C ASP A 240 -17.68 -22.74 -0.53
N CYS A 241 -17.99 -21.73 -1.35
CA CYS A 241 -17.90 -20.36 -0.91
C CYS A 241 -18.92 -20.06 0.19
N PRO A 242 -18.52 -19.32 1.24
CA PRO A 242 -19.45 -18.92 2.27
C PRO A 242 -20.59 -18.10 1.67
N LYS A 243 -21.80 -18.26 2.22
CA LYS A 243 -22.99 -17.54 1.75
C LYS A 243 -23.03 -16.09 2.25
N SER A 244 -22.37 -15.83 3.37
CA SER A 244 -22.23 -14.51 3.97
C SER A 244 -20.87 -14.39 4.65
N ILE A 245 -20.43 -13.15 4.84
CA ILE A 245 -19.34 -12.80 5.75
C ILE A 245 -19.85 -11.73 6.71
N GLU A 246 -19.25 -11.65 7.90
CA GLU A 246 -19.47 -10.51 8.79
C GLU A 246 -18.68 -9.31 8.25
N SER A 247 -19.31 -8.55 7.35
CA SER A 247 -18.83 -7.23 6.94
C SER A 247 -20.01 -6.26 6.92
N PRO A 248 -19.86 -5.04 7.49
CA PRO A 248 -20.88 -4.00 7.49
C PRO A 248 -21.17 -3.43 6.09
N ALA A 249 -20.42 -3.79 5.06
CA ALA A 249 -20.55 -3.24 3.70
C ALA A 249 -20.95 -4.29 2.64
N ARG A 250 -21.50 -5.45 3.01
CA ARG A 250 -21.70 -6.56 2.06
C ARG A 250 -23.12 -7.06 1.89
N ASP A 251 -23.48 -7.18 0.61
CA ASP A 251 -24.66 -7.88 0.10
C ASP A 251 -24.35 -9.22 -0.59
N ALA A 252 -23.09 -9.50 -1.02
CA ALA A 252 -22.80 -10.72 -1.79
C ALA A 252 -21.35 -11.25 -1.70
N ILE A 253 -21.23 -12.58 -1.83
CA ILE A 253 -19.97 -13.32 -2.05
C ILE A 253 -20.04 -13.90 -3.45
N GLY A 254 -18.99 -13.62 -4.22
CA GLY A 254 -18.83 -14.16 -5.55
C GLY A 254 -17.84 -15.32 -5.53
N CYS A 255 -18.00 -16.24 -6.48
CA CYS A 255 -16.95 -17.18 -6.79
C CYS A 255 -16.65 -17.15 -8.27
N ARG A 256 -15.37 -17.31 -8.58
CA ARG A 256 -14.90 -17.35 -9.94
C ARG A 256 -14.67 -18.79 -10.41
N SER A 257 -15.43 -19.22 -11.41
CA SER A 257 -15.38 -20.59 -11.93
C SER A 257 -14.45 -20.81 -13.12
N ASP A 258 -13.91 -19.74 -13.71
CA ASP A 258 -13.07 -19.77 -14.92
C ASP A 258 -11.78 -18.94 -14.77
N ASP A 259 -10.92 -18.93 -15.80
CA ASP A 259 -9.59 -18.28 -15.77
C ASP A 259 -9.50 -16.94 -16.55
N ALA A 260 -10.60 -16.48 -17.17
CA ALA A 260 -10.72 -15.21 -17.90
C ALA A 260 -10.32 -13.87 -17.19
N ASN A 261 -10.29 -13.75 -15.87
CA ASN A 261 -9.92 -12.58 -15.07
C ASN A 261 -8.51 -12.75 -14.54
N GLU A 262 -7.65 -11.87 -15.01
CA GLU A 262 -6.22 -11.94 -14.76
C GLU A 262 -5.84 -11.51 -13.33
N ALA A 263 -6.79 -10.95 -12.58
CA ALA A 263 -6.62 -10.55 -11.18
C ALA A 263 -6.91 -11.67 -10.16
N LEU A 264 -7.53 -12.78 -10.59
CA LEU A 264 -8.04 -13.82 -9.70
C LEU A 264 -7.87 -15.22 -10.30
N PRO A 265 -7.28 -16.20 -9.61
CA PRO A 265 -7.31 -17.59 -10.06
C PRO A 265 -8.74 -18.16 -10.02
N LYS A 266 -8.98 -19.24 -10.78
CA LYS A 266 -10.19 -20.06 -10.64
C LYS A 266 -10.37 -20.57 -9.19
N ASN A 267 -11.62 -20.82 -8.83
CA ASN A 267 -12.07 -21.34 -7.54
C ASN A 267 -11.62 -20.47 -6.36
N HIS A 268 -11.78 -19.15 -6.50
CA HIS A 268 -11.56 -18.20 -5.43
C HIS A 268 -12.87 -17.51 -5.07
N CYS A 269 -13.22 -17.59 -3.79
CA CYS A 269 -14.24 -16.74 -3.21
C CYS A 269 -13.66 -15.35 -3.04
N VAL A 270 -14.43 -14.38 -3.52
CA VAL A 270 -14.22 -12.97 -3.29
C VAL A 270 -15.51 -12.47 -2.67
N GLY A 271 -15.58 -11.19 -2.38
CA GLY A 271 -16.92 -10.66 -2.51
C GLY A 271 -16.94 -9.27 -3.03
N LEU A 272 -18.17 -8.80 -3.02
CA LEU A 272 -18.64 -7.93 -4.05
C LEU A 272 -19.44 -6.83 -3.38
N TYR A 273 -19.27 -5.63 -3.91
CA TYR A 273 -20.16 -4.52 -3.64
C TYR A 273 -20.88 -4.15 -4.93
N LYS A 274 -22.06 -3.55 -4.78
CA LYS A 274 -22.91 -3.18 -5.90
C LYS A 274 -22.42 -1.89 -6.55
N LEU A 275 -22.39 -1.90 -7.88
CA LEU A 275 -22.12 -0.73 -8.69
C LEU A 275 -23.42 -0.18 -9.28
N GLY A 276 -23.90 0.95 -8.77
CA GLY A 276 -25.03 1.66 -9.33
C GLY A 276 -26.32 0.85 -9.34
N LYS A 277 -27.28 1.32 -10.15
CA LYS A 277 -28.53 0.61 -10.43
C LYS A 277 -28.38 -0.24 -11.71
N PRO A 278 -29.17 -1.32 -11.86
CA PRO A 278 -29.27 -2.03 -13.13
C PRO A 278 -29.57 -1.06 -14.28
N SER A 279 -28.90 -1.27 -15.42
CA SER A 279 -29.06 -0.41 -16.61
C SER A 279 -30.46 -0.52 -17.25
N ALA A 280 -31.17 -1.61 -17.00
CA ALA A 280 -32.56 -1.83 -17.39
C ALA A 280 -33.27 -2.79 -16.41
N PRO A 281 -34.61 -2.73 -16.29
CA PRO A 281 -35.38 -3.72 -15.54
C PRO A 281 -35.06 -5.14 -16.01
N GLY A 282 -34.72 -6.03 -15.06
CA GLY A 282 -34.40 -7.43 -15.36
C GLY A 282 -32.93 -7.71 -15.73
N GLN A 283 -32.08 -6.68 -15.86
CA GLN A 283 -30.64 -6.88 -15.98
C GLN A 283 -30.01 -7.14 -14.60
N PRO A 284 -28.96 -8.00 -14.52
CA PRO A 284 -28.22 -8.17 -13.29
C PRO A 284 -27.55 -6.85 -12.90
N GLN A 285 -27.56 -6.55 -11.60
CA GLN A 285 -26.83 -5.41 -11.06
C GLN A 285 -25.32 -5.64 -11.29
N PRO A 286 -24.56 -4.63 -11.74
CA PRO A 286 -23.12 -4.78 -11.86
C PRO A 286 -22.49 -4.85 -10.46
N TYR A 287 -21.45 -5.65 -10.34
CA TYR A 287 -20.67 -5.83 -9.12
C TYR A 287 -19.20 -5.59 -9.42
N ASP A 288 -18.46 -5.15 -8.42
CA ASP A 288 -17.00 -5.10 -8.43
C ASP A 288 -16.45 -5.70 -7.14
N ILE A 289 -15.17 -6.06 -7.13
CA ILE A 289 -14.53 -6.69 -5.97
C ILE A 289 -14.39 -5.64 -4.87
N GLY A 290 -14.92 -5.96 -3.68
CA GLY A 290 -14.82 -5.11 -2.50
C GLY A 290 -15.50 -5.75 -1.30
N CYS A 291 -14.91 -5.60 -0.13
CA CYS A 291 -15.42 -6.11 1.15
C CYS A 291 -15.95 -4.99 2.03
N TRP A 292 -15.33 -3.82 1.96
CA TRP A 292 -15.52 -2.70 2.87
C TRP A 292 -15.91 -1.42 2.14
N THR A 293 -15.80 -1.41 0.81
CA THR A 293 -16.31 -0.36 -0.07
C THR A 293 -17.85 -0.32 -0.01
N PRO A 294 -18.47 0.83 0.32
CA PRO A 294 -19.94 0.96 0.31
C PRO A 294 -20.52 0.82 -1.11
N ASP A 295 -21.76 0.31 -1.19
CA ASP A 295 -22.54 0.28 -2.43
C ASP A 295 -22.71 1.69 -3.04
N ARG A 296 -22.74 1.72 -4.37
CA ARG A 296 -22.85 2.95 -5.18
C ARG A 296 -24.14 2.99 -6.00
#